data_AF-A0A2R3QVI3-F1
#
_entry.id   AF-A0A2R3QVI3-F1
#
_cell.length_a   1.000
_cell.length_b   1.000
_cell.length_c   1.000
_cell.angle_alpha   90.00
_cell.angle_beta   90.00
_cell.angle_gamma   90.00
#
_symmetry.space_group_name_H-M   'P 1'
#
loop_
_entity.id
_entity.type
_entity.pdbx_description
1 polymer ?
#
loop_
_entity_poly.entity_id
_entity_poly.type
_entity_poly.pdbx_seq_one_letter_code
_entity_poly.pdbx_strand_id
1 'polypeptide(L)'
;MQVKNQEVSADKATTPGRRTRPTLASHRLDLPSICDICGKPRSTGKHAKCSRTRQQTKQAEWSAFMAELAAKRLAKQERRRYGR
;
A
#
# COMPACT_ATOMS: atom_id res chain seq x y z
N MET A 1 42.94 25.23 -2.04
CA MET A 1 42.52 23.84 -1.74
C MET A 1 41.15 23.63 -2.38
N GLN A 2 41.10 23.00 -3.55
CA GLN A 2 39.87 22.81 -4.33
C GLN A 2 39.12 21.59 -3.76
N VAL A 3 37.98 21.83 -3.11
CA VAL A 3 37.08 20.76 -2.65
C VAL A 3 36.35 20.17 -3.86
N LYS A 4 36.61 18.90 -4.14
CA LYS A 4 35.90 18.10 -5.15
C LYS A 4 34.51 17.78 -4.60
N ASN A 5 33.47 18.33 -5.21
CA ASN A 5 32.09 17.96 -4.92
C ASN A 5 31.87 16.50 -5.31
N GLN A 6 31.38 15.69 -4.37
CA GLN A 6 30.99 14.30 -4.63
C GLN A 6 29.76 14.27 -5.51
N GLU A 7 29.87 13.56 -6.64
CA GLU A 7 28.75 13.19 -7.49
C GLU A 7 27.92 12.15 -6.74
N VAL A 8 26.77 12.58 -6.22
CA VAL A 8 25.78 11.67 -5.62
C VAL A 8 25.11 10.88 -6.73
N SER A 9 25.38 9.57 -6.74
CA SER A 9 24.85 8.58 -7.68
C SER A 9 23.32 8.62 -7.69
N ALA A 10 22.74 8.77 -8.89
CA ALA A 10 21.30 8.85 -9.11
C ALA A 10 20.54 7.54 -8.80
N ASP A 11 21.25 6.45 -8.48
CA ASP A 11 20.71 5.10 -8.30
C ASP A 11 19.86 4.90 -7.02
N LYS A 12 19.73 5.93 -6.18
CA LYS A 12 18.84 5.91 -5.00
C LYS A 12 17.79 7.02 -4.96
N ALA A 13 17.57 7.73 -6.06
CA ALA A 13 16.38 8.57 -6.20
C ALA A 13 15.23 7.73 -6.80
N THR A 14 14.75 6.72 -6.07
CA THR A 14 13.43 6.16 -6.36
C THR A 14 12.40 7.24 -5.99
N THR A 15 12.09 8.09 -6.95
CA THR A 15 10.84 8.86 -7.01
C THR A 15 9.74 7.94 -6.49
N PRO A 16 8.98 8.30 -5.44
CA PRO A 16 7.89 7.45 -4.98
C PRO A 16 6.89 7.35 -6.13
N GLY A 17 7.02 6.26 -6.88
CA GLY A 17 6.27 5.99 -8.10
C GLY A 17 4.80 6.17 -7.80
N ARG A 18 4.11 6.85 -8.71
CA ARG A 18 2.65 6.89 -8.87
C ARG A 18 1.99 5.82 -8.01
N ARG A 19 1.52 6.19 -6.82
CA ARG A 19 1.00 5.23 -5.84
C ARG A 19 -0.11 4.41 -6.50
N THR A 20 0.06 3.10 -6.60
CA THR A 20 -0.96 2.18 -7.18
C THR A 20 -2.28 2.24 -6.42
N ARG A 21 -2.25 2.70 -5.16
CA ARG A 21 -3.41 2.91 -4.32
C ARG A 21 -3.62 4.41 -4.07
N PRO A 22 -4.84 4.93 -4.24
CA PRO A 22 -5.18 6.28 -3.80
C PRO A 22 -4.83 6.46 -2.32
N THR A 23 -4.39 7.64 -1.92
CA THR A 23 -4.17 7.94 -0.51
C THR A 23 -5.52 7.85 0.22
N LEU A 24 -5.66 6.93 1.17
CA LEU A 24 -6.81 6.90 2.07
C LEU A 24 -6.88 8.27 2.76
N ALA A 25 -8.07 8.89 2.71
CA ALA A 25 -8.32 10.21 3.27
C ALA A 25 -7.74 10.32 4.67
N SER A 26 -6.99 11.40 4.91
CA SER A 26 -6.31 11.73 6.16
C SER A 26 -7.30 12.17 7.25
N HIS A 27 -8.38 11.41 7.45
CA HIS A 27 -9.21 11.59 8.62
C HIS A 27 -8.37 11.26 9.85
N ARG A 28 -8.55 12.01 10.94
CA ARG A 28 -7.99 11.59 12.23
C ARG A 28 -8.63 10.24 12.55
N LEU A 29 -7.86 9.16 12.44
CA LEU A 29 -8.28 7.88 12.94
C LEU A 29 -8.31 8.04 14.46
N ASP A 30 -9.51 8.06 15.05
CA ASP A 30 -9.71 7.66 16.44
C ASP A 30 -9.24 6.21 16.56
N LEU A 31 -7.92 6.05 16.63
CA LEU A 31 -7.29 4.75 16.65
C LEU A 31 -7.39 4.27 18.10
N PRO A 32 -8.02 3.12 18.36
CA PRO A 32 -8.20 2.65 19.72
C PRO A 32 -6.84 2.56 20.43
N SER A 33 -6.82 2.88 21.72
CA SER A 33 -5.58 2.86 22.52
C SER A 33 -4.93 1.46 22.54
N ILE A 34 -5.72 0.41 22.28
CA ILE A 34 -5.29 -0.99 22.22
C ILE A 34 -5.07 -1.43 20.77
N CYS A 35 -3.98 -2.15 20.52
CA CYS A 35 -3.71 -2.80 19.24
C CYS A 35 -4.56 -4.07 19.09
N ASP A 36 -5.36 -4.15 18.04
CA ASP A 36 -6.20 -5.30 17.69
C ASP A 36 -5.42 -6.57 17.26
N ILE A 37 -4.14 -6.47 16.93
CA ILE A 37 -3.30 -7.64 16.58
C ILE A 37 -2.72 -8.32 17.82
N CYS A 38 -2.23 -7.52 18.78
CA CYS A 38 -1.48 -8.04 19.92
C CYS A 38 -2.13 -7.77 21.27
N GLY A 39 -3.28 -7.08 21.31
CA GLY A 39 -4.03 -6.76 22.52
C GLY A 39 -3.32 -5.78 23.47
N LYS A 40 -2.16 -5.24 23.09
CA LYS A 40 -1.35 -4.36 23.95
C LYS A 40 -1.64 -2.89 23.70
N PRO A 41 -1.40 -2.00 24.69
CA PRO A 41 -1.52 -0.56 24.51
C PRO A 41 -0.54 -0.06 23.44
N ARG A 42 -1.01 0.75 22.50
CA ARG A 42 -0.21 1.35 21.41
C ARG A 42 0.94 2.23 21.92
N SER A 43 0.81 2.79 23.13
CA SER A 43 1.83 3.61 23.81
C SER A 43 3.14 2.87 24.12
N THR A 44 3.12 1.53 24.14
CA THR A 44 4.31 0.71 24.48
C THR A 44 5.39 0.67 23.39
N GLY A 45 5.17 1.28 22.21
CA GLY A 45 6.19 1.45 21.17
C GLY A 45 6.61 0.20 20.38
N LYS A 46 6.20 -1.02 20.79
CA LYS A 46 6.62 -2.30 20.17
C LYS A 46 5.72 -2.78 19.02
N HIS A 47 5.24 -1.87 18.17
CA HIS A 47 4.20 -2.16 17.16
C HIS A 47 4.69 -2.29 15.72
N ALA A 48 6.01 -2.27 15.45
CA ALA A 48 6.54 -2.39 14.09
C ALA A 48 6.07 -3.67 13.37
N LYS A 49 6.09 -4.82 14.06
CA LYS A 49 5.62 -6.10 13.50
C LYS A 49 4.11 -6.07 13.20
N CYS A 50 3.30 -5.57 14.12
CA CYS A 50 1.85 -5.45 13.95
C CYS A 50 1.50 -4.49 12.81
N SER A 51 2.24 -3.38 12.68
CA SER A 51 2.07 -2.43 11.56
C SER A 51 2.38 -3.09 10.22
N ARG A 52 3.46 -3.87 10.14
CA ARG A 52 3.82 -4.62 8.92
C ARG A 52 2.75 -5.62 8.53
N THR A 53 2.19 -6.38 9.48
CA THR A 53 1.08 -7.31 9.22
C THR A 53 -0.17 -6.59 8.71
N ARG A 54 -0.51 -5.41 9.23
CA ARG A 54 -1.60 -4.58 8.69
C ARG A 54 -1.35 -4.14 7.26
N GLN A 55 -0.12 -3.74 6.96
CA GLN A 55 0.21 -3.29 5.61
C GLN A 55 0.11 -4.47 4.63
N GLN A 56 0.57 -5.66 5.03
CA GLN A 56 0.47 -6.88 4.21
C GLN A 56 -0.98 -7.31 3.97
N THR A 57 -1.83 -7.33 5.01
CA THR A 57 -3.26 -7.65 4.88
C THR A 57 -3.98 -6.65 3.96
N LYS A 58 -3.77 -5.35 4.17
CA LYS A 58 -4.31 -4.31 3.29
C LYS A 58 -3.82 -4.39 1.85
N GLN A 59 -2.61 -4.92 1.64
CA GLN A 59 -2.06 -5.15 0.30
C GLN A 59 -2.70 -6.37 -0.35
N ALA A 60 -2.91 -7.45 0.42
CA ALA A 60 -3.61 -8.65 -0.05
C ALA A 60 -5.06 -8.33 -0.43
N GLU A 61 -5.80 -7.63 0.44
CA GLU A 61 -7.17 -7.14 0.16
C GLU A 61 -7.22 -6.31 -1.12
N TRP A 62 -6.25 -5.41 -1.30
CA TRP A 62 -6.17 -4.60 -2.51
C TRP A 62 -5.91 -5.43 -3.77
N SER A 63 -5.01 -6.42 -3.67
CA SER A 63 -4.72 -7.32 -4.79
C SER A 63 -5.94 -8.16 -5.19
N ALA A 64 -6.70 -8.66 -4.21
CA ALA A 64 -7.94 -9.39 -4.45
C ALA A 64 -8.99 -8.50 -5.14
N PHE A 65 -9.18 -7.27 -4.66
CA PHE A 65 -10.10 -6.32 -5.27
C PHE A 65 -9.73 -5.97 -6.73
N MET A 66 -8.44 -5.78 -7.02
CA MET A 66 -7.97 -5.58 -8.39
C MET A 66 -8.21 -6.80 -9.28
N ALA A 67 -8.01 -8.02 -8.76
CA ALA A 67 -8.28 -9.26 -9.48
C ALA A 67 -9.78 -9.41 -9.81
N GLU A 68 -10.67 -9.09 -8.87
CA GLU A 68 -12.12 -9.08 -9.12
C GLU A 68 -12.53 -8.06 -10.19
N LEU A 69 -11.96 -6.85 -10.16
CA LEU A 69 -12.22 -5.85 -11.19
C LEU A 69 -11.71 -6.32 -12.57
N ALA A 70 -10.56 -6.98 -12.63
CA ALA A 70 -10.04 -7.55 -13.86
C ALA A 70 -10.97 -8.67 -14.38
N ALA A 71 -11.43 -9.57 -13.52
CA ALA A 71 -12.37 -10.63 -13.87
C ALA A 71 -13.70 -10.06 -14.42
N LYS A 72 -14.25 -9.03 -13.77
CA LYS A 72 -15.46 -8.33 -14.24
C LYS A 72 -15.26 -7.68 -15.62
N ARG A 73 -14.08 -7.11 -15.87
CA ARG A 73 -13.72 -6.51 -17.17
C ARG A 73 -13.63 -7.58 -18.26
N LEU A 74 -12.98 -8.70 -17.98
CA LEU A 74 -12.86 -9.83 -18.91
C LEU A 74 -14.23 -10.43 -19.24
N ALA A 75 -15.06 -10.71 -18.23
CA ALA A 75 -16.42 -11.23 -18.43
C ALA A 75 -17.28 -10.29 -19.30
N LYS A 76 -17.15 -8.96 -19.12
CA LYS A 76 -17.83 -7.98 -19.98
C LYS A 76 -17.31 -8.00 -21.42
N GLN A 77 -16.02 -8.19 -21.61
CA GLN A 77 -15.41 -8.30 -22.95
C GLN A 77 -15.85 -9.58 -23.66
N GLU A 78 -15.87 -10.72 -22.96
CA GLU A 78 -16.33 -12.00 -23.51
C GLU A 78 -17.81 -11.93 -23.93
N ARG A 79 -18.68 -11.37 -23.10
CA ARG A 79 -20.10 -11.14 -23.47
C ARG A 79 -20.25 -10.31 -24.74
N ARG A 80 -19.38 -9.32 -24.96
CA ARG A 80 -19.39 -8.51 -26.19
C ARG A 80 -18.81 -9.24 -27.40
N ARG A 81 -17.84 -10.12 -27.18
CA ARG A 81 -17.15 -10.89 -28.24
C ARG A 81 -18.01 -12.04 -28.75
N TYR A 82 -18.67 -12.76 -27.85
CA TYR A 82 -19.47 -13.95 -28.16
C TYR A 82 -20.98 -13.69 -28.19
N GLY A 83 -21.42 -12.47 -27.87
CA GLY A 83 -22.81 -12.02 -28.03
C GLY A 83 -23.10 -11.39 -29.39
N ARG A 84 -22.27 -11.65 -30.42
CA ARG A 84 -22.53 -11.35 -31.82
C ARG A 84 -22.96 -12.63 -32.52
#